data_AF-A0A416R2B2-F1
#
_entry.id   AF-A0A416R2B2-F1
#
_cell.length_a   1.000
_cell.length_b   1.000
_cell.length_c   1.000
_cell.angle_alpha   90.00
_cell.angle_beta   90.00
_cell.angle_gamma   90.00
#
_symmetry.space_group_name_H-M   'P 1'
#
loop_
_entity.id
_entity.type
_entity.pdbx_description
1 polymer ?
#
loop_
_entity_poly.entity_id
_entity_poly.type
_entity_poly.pdbx_seq_one_letter_code
_entity_poly.pdbx_strand_id
1 'polypeptide(L)'
;MKTFKQLKAEIEEQIAVSSLEPDQDVLDVFRYSISKAGAGYPQDNQIFTTWFYGAPDCGYVTDWCYFLVELARDEYYSMEELCKIARFWFVQPSHFGEYCGLYKQYYFTKEIDKIMDTLTRQEFVELLSAFRAYIANVNVWVFQYFPWGVGQAFMRKDQKYYEEALSLCNG
;
A
#
# COMPACT_ATOMS: atom_id res chain seq x y z
N MET A 1 -22.24 -1.34 -11.96
CA MET A 1 -20.91 -1.98 -11.93
C MET A 1 -20.13 -1.44 -13.11
N LYS A 2 -18.88 -0.98 -12.92
CA LYS A 2 -18.05 -0.50 -14.03
C LYS A 2 -17.71 -1.66 -14.96
N THR A 3 -17.49 -1.39 -16.24
CA THR A 3 -16.88 -2.37 -17.15
C THR A 3 -15.37 -2.39 -16.95
N PHE A 4 -14.70 -3.46 -17.40
CA PHE A 4 -13.23 -3.53 -17.45
C PHE A 4 -12.62 -2.27 -18.06
N LYS A 5 -13.10 -1.84 -19.23
CA LYS A 5 -12.58 -0.66 -19.93
C LYS A 5 -12.74 0.63 -19.13
N GLN A 6 -13.88 0.82 -18.46
CA GLN A 6 -14.14 2.00 -17.64
C GLN A 6 -13.22 2.05 -16.41
N LEU A 7 -13.08 0.93 -15.70
CA LEU A 7 -12.24 0.88 -14.50
C LEU A 7 -10.75 1.01 -14.86
N LYS A 8 -10.29 0.32 -15.92
CA LYS A 8 -8.91 0.45 -16.39
C LYS A 8 -8.58 1.88 -16.80
N ALA A 9 -9.46 2.55 -17.55
CA ALA A 9 -9.25 3.94 -17.97
C ALA A 9 -9.15 4.92 -16.79
N GLU A 10 -9.98 4.74 -15.76
CA GLU A 10 -9.92 5.56 -14.54
C GLU A 10 -8.62 5.32 -13.75
N ILE A 11 -8.16 4.08 -13.65
CA ILE A 11 -6.87 3.76 -13.02
C ILE A 11 -5.73 4.38 -13.84
N GLU A 12 -5.78 4.31 -15.17
CA GLU A 12 -4.78 4.92 -16.06
C GLU A 12 -4.74 6.45 -15.96
N GLU A 13 -5.90 7.10 -15.84
CA GLU A 13 -6.00 8.53 -15.54
C GLU A 13 -5.33 8.84 -14.20
N GLN A 14 -5.60 8.04 -13.16
CA GLN A 14 -4.97 8.22 -11.86
C GLN A 14 -3.45 7.94 -11.90
N ILE A 15 -2.97 6.99 -12.69
CA ILE A 15 -1.53 6.77 -12.93
C ILE A 15 -0.89 8.04 -13.49
N ALA A 16 -1.51 8.64 -14.50
CA ALA A 16 -0.99 9.86 -15.13
C ALA A 16 -0.88 11.01 -14.13
N VAL A 17 -1.92 11.23 -13.31
CA VAL A 17 -1.92 12.25 -12.25
C VAL A 17 -0.86 11.93 -11.19
N SER A 18 -0.89 10.71 -10.65
CA SER A 18 -0.02 10.28 -9.56
C SER A 18 1.46 10.19 -9.93
N SER A 19 1.80 10.23 -11.22
CA SER A 19 3.20 10.29 -11.68
C SER A 19 3.87 11.65 -11.44
N LEU A 20 3.08 12.72 -11.28
CA LEU A 20 3.56 14.09 -11.11
C LEU A 20 3.18 14.68 -9.75
N GLU A 21 2.01 14.32 -9.23
CA GLU A 21 1.47 14.87 -7.99
C GLU A 21 1.03 13.75 -7.04
N PRO A 22 1.26 13.88 -5.73
CA PRO A 22 0.76 12.89 -4.78
C PRO A 22 -0.76 12.92 -4.67
N ASP A 23 -1.34 11.75 -4.43
CA ASP A 23 -2.73 11.63 -4.02
C ASP A 23 -2.98 12.36 -2.69
N GLN A 24 -4.20 12.90 -2.52
CA GLN A 24 -4.59 13.60 -1.30
C GLN A 24 -4.45 12.70 -0.06
N ASP A 25 -4.72 11.40 -0.18
CA ASP A 25 -4.54 10.43 0.90
C ASP A 25 -3.08 10.39 1.39
N VAL A 26 -2.12 10.47 0.46
CA VAL A 26 -0.68 10.48 0.81
C VAL A 26 -0.31 11.78 1.52
N LEU A 27 -0.82 12.92 1.01
CA LEU A 27 -0.60 14.22 1.63
C LEU A 27 -1.17 14.25 3.05
N ASP A 28 -2.41 13.83 3.22
CA ASP A 28 -3.09 13.82 4.51
C ASP A 28 -2.33 12.96 5.51
N VAL A 29 -2.09 11.69 5.18
CA VAL A 29 -1.48 10.75 6.13
C VAL A 29 -0.01 11.08 6.36
N PHE A 30 0.83 11.15 5.32
CA PHE A 30 2.29 11.14 5.47
C PHE A 30 2.91 12.53 5.51
N ARG A 31 2.33 13.53 4.82
CA ARG A 31 2.87 14.89 4.84
C ARG A 31 2.28 15.74 5.96
N TYR A 32 0.97 15.64 6.20
CA TYR A 32 0.23 16.53 7.10
C TYR A 32 -0.19 15.89 8.42
N SER A 33 0.05 14.58 8.61
CA SER A 33 -0.29 13.87 9.84
C SER A 33 -1.79 13.84 10.16
N ILE A 34 -2.65 13.85 9.15
CA ILE A 34 -4.11 13.87 9.26
C ILE A 34 -4.64 12.43 9.14
N SER A 35 -5.08 11.86 10.27
CA SER A 35 -5.73 10.54 10.34
C SER A 35 -7.25 10.70 10.41
N LYS A 36 -7.94 10.68 9.24
CA LYS A 36 -9.39 10.95 9.17
C LYS A 36 -10.25 9.90 9.91
N ALA A 37 -9.84 8.64 9.86
CA ALA A 37 -10.52 7.54 10.56
C ALA A 37 -10.04 7.37 12.01
N GLY A 38 -9.11 8.19 12.49
CA GLY A 38 -8.52 8.05 13.82
C GLY A 38 -7.67 6.79 13.98
N ALA A 39 -7.05 6.29 12.91
CA ALA A 39 -6.07 5.22 13.00
C ALA A 39 -4.89 5.63 13.89
N GLY A 40 -4.54 4.74 14.82
CA GLY A 40 -3.59 4.96 15.89
C GLY A 40 -4.14 4.45 17.23
N TYR A 41 -3.35 4.57 18.30
CA TYR A 41 -3.83 4.23 19.64
C TYR A 41 -4.76 5.35 20.14
N PRO A 42 -6.04 5.10 20.49
CA PRO A 42 -7.02 6.17 20.76
C PRO A 42 -6.63 7.12 21.90
N GLN A 43 -5.81 6.65 22.85
CA GLN A 43 -5.38 7.43 24.01
C GLN A 43 -4.11 8.24 23.75
N ASP A 44 -3.39 7.97 22.65
CA ASP A 44 -2.19 8.68 22.27
C ASP A 44 -2.48 9.42 20.96
N ASN A 45 -2.57 10.75 21.02
CA ASN A 45 -2.81 11.62 19.86
C ASN A 45 -1.59 11.67 18.92
N GLN A 46 -1.19 10.51 18.39
CA GLN A 46 0.00 10.26 17.57
C GLN A 46 -0.37 9.48 16.31
N ILE A 47 0.38 9.69 15.23
CA ILE A 47 0.17 9.03 13.93
C ILE A 47 1.31 8.06 13.55
N PHE A 48 2.36 7.98 14.35
CA PHE A 48 3.56 7.18 14.06
C PHE A 48 3.23 5.71 13.75
N THR A 49 2.36 5.07 14.52
CA THR A 49 1.98 3.67 14.25
C THR A 49 1.23 3.53 12.92
N THR A 50 0.42 4.52 12.57
CA THR A 50 -0.31 4.56 11.29
C THR A 50 0.67 4.74 10.13
N TRP A 51 1.71 5.55 10.28
CA TRP A 51 2.79 5.60 9.29
C TRP A 51 3.51 4.26 9.16
N PHE A 52 3.88 3.66 10.30
CA PHE A 52 4.69 2.44 10.32
C PHE A 52 3.97 1.24 9.69
N TYR A 53 2.67 1.09 9.93
CA TYR A 53 1.88 -0.02 9.37
C TYR A 53 1.21 0.35 8.04
N GLY A 54 0.80 1.60 7.85
CA GLY A 54 0.11 2.05 6.65
C GLY A 54 1.04 2.27 5.45
N ALA A 55 2.28 2.75 5.65
CA ALA A 55 3.22 2.92 4.54
C ALA A 55 3.57 1.61 3.82
N PRO A 56 3.91 0.51 4.53
CA PRO A 56 4.23 -0.76 3.88
C PRO A 56 3.05 -1.42 3.18
N ASP A 57 1.80 -1.10 3.56
CA ASP A 57 0.60 -1.67 2.95
C ASP A 57 0.57 -1.42 1.43
N CYS A 58 0.98 -0.23 0.99
CA CYS A 58 1.16 0.09 -0.43
C CYS A 58 2.22 -0.80 -1.11
N GLY A 59 3.32 -1.09 -0.42
CA GLY A 59 4.37 -1.98 -0.92
C GLY A 59 3.85 -3.40 -1.10
N TYR A 60 3.18 -3.96 -0.09
CA TYR A 60 2.64 -5.31 -0.14
C TYR A 60 1.61 -5.49 -1.24
N VAL A 61 0.68 -4.55 -1.42
CA VAL A 61 -0.31 -4.61 -2.51
C VAL A 61 0.35 -4.61 -3.89
N THR A 62 1.43 -3.84 -4.07
CA THR A 62 2.22 -3.82 -5.31
C THR A 62 2.79 -5.21 -5.64
N ASP A 63 3.36 -5.88 -4.64
CA ASP A 63 3.98 -7.20 -4.78
C ASP A 63 2.93 -8.31 -4.98
N TRP A 64 1.82 -8.26 -4.24
CA TRP A 64 0.73 -9.22 -4.41
C TRP A 64 0.10 -9.15 -5.79
N CYS A 65 -0.08 -7.94 -6.34
CA CYS A 65 -0.55 -7.76 -7.71
C CYS A 65 0.46 -8.34 -8.71
N TYR A 66 1.75 -8.15 -8.49
CA TYR A 66 2.80 -8.75 -9.34
C TYR A 66 2.72 -10.29 -9.34
N PHE A 67 2.64 -10.91 -8.16
CA PHE A 67 2.54 -12.37 -8.06
C PHE A 67 1.30 -12.90 -8.75
N LEU A 68 0.14 -12.24 -8.61
CA LEU A 68 -1.08 -12.63 -9.30
C LEU A 68 -0.97 -12.51 -10.82
N VAL A 69 -0.29 -11.47 -11.32
CA VAL A 69 0.00 -11.32 -12.75
C VAL A 69 0.88 -12.45 -13.26
N GLU A 70 1.91 -12.85 -12.50
CA GLU A 70 2.78 -13.97 -12.88
C GLU A 70 2.04 -15.32 -12.80
N LEU A 71 1.26 -15.56 -11.74
CA LEU A 71 0.43 -16.77 -11.63
C LEU A 71 -0.61 -16.85 -12.76
N ALA A 72 -1.15 -15.72 -13.19
CA ALA A 72 -2.09 -15.67 -14.31
C ALA A 72 -1.45 -16.05 -15.65
N ARG A 73 -0.11 -16.04 -15.79
CA ARG A 73 0.57 -16.53 -17.00
C ARG A 73 0.69 -18.04 -17.04
N ASP A 74 0.56 -18.71 -15.90
CA ASP A 74 0.54 -20.17 -15.82
C ASP A 74 -0.89 -20.67 -16.03
N GLU A 75 -1.08 -21.49 -17.08
CA GLU A 75 -2.37 -22.08 -17.42
C GLU A 75 -2.85 -23.10 -16.38
N TYR A 76 -1.95 -23.56 -15.49
CA TYR A 76 -2.29 -24.44 -14.37
C TYR A 76 -3.38 -23.84 -13.47
N TYR A 77 -3.35 -22.52 -13.22
CA TYR A 77 -4.31 -21.85 -12.36
C TYR A 77 -5.56 -21.45 -13.13
N SER A 78 -6.74 -21.85 -12.67
CA SER A 78 -8.00 -21.37 -13.21
C SER A 78 -8.28 -19.90 -12.82
N MET A 79 -9.15 -19.22 -13.57
CA MET A 79 -9.59 -17.87 -13.23
C MET A 79 -10.29 -17.79 -11.87
N GLU A 80 -11.06 -18.83 -11.52
CA GLU A 80 -11.74 -18.89 -10.22
C GLU A 80 -10.72 -18.94 -9.06
N GLU A 81 -9.66 -19.72 -9.19
CA GLU A 81 -8.58 -19.79 -8.19
C GLU A 81 -7.82 -18.46 -8.08
N LEU A 82 -7.48 -17.84 -9.21
CA LEU A 82 -6.82 -16.53 -9.23
C LEU A 82 -7.67 -15.46 -8.52
N CYS A 83 -8.98 -15.43 -8.76
CA CYS A 83 -9.89 -14.50 -8.09
C CYS A 83 -10.01 -14.78 -6.58
N LYS A 84 -10.02 -16.05 -6.15
CA LYS A 84 -10.00 -16.41 -4.73
C LYS A 84 -8.71 -15.95 -4.04
N ILE A 85 -7.56 -16.16 -4.68
CA ILE A 85 -6.26 -15.72 -4.17
C ILE A 85 -6.23 -14.19 -4.10
N ALA A 86 -6.68 -13.49 -5.13
CA ALA A 86 -6.77 -12.03 -5.15
C ALA A 86 -7.58 -11.46 -3.98
N ARG A 87 -8.74 -12.06 -3.68
CA ARG A 87 -9.57 -11.65 -2.53
C ARG A 87 -8.85 -11.77 -1.21
N PHE A 88 -8.16 -12.90 -1.02
CA PHE A 88 -7.45 -13.18 0.21
C PHE A 88 -6.19 -12.31 0.36
N TRP A 89 -5.43 -12.10 -0.72
CA TRP A 89 -4.15 -11.41 -0.65
C TRP A 89 -4.26 -9.91 -0.60
N PHE A 90 -5.15 -9.25 -1.35
CA PHE A 90 -5.17 -7.79 -1.33
C PHE A 90 -6.56 -7.16 -1.13
N VAL A 91 -7.66 -7.85 -1.43
CA VAL A 91 -9.00 -7.28 -1.17
C VAL A 91 -9.29 -7.21 0.32
N GLN A 92 -9.18 -8.33 1.04
CA GLN A 92 -9.42 -8.34 2.48
C GLN A 92 -8.41 -7.45 3.23
N PRO A 93 -7.10 -7.47 2.93
CA PRO A 93 -6.15 -6.57 3.58
C PRO A 93 -6.36 -5.07 3.28
N SER A 94 -6.94 -4.71 2.13
CA SER A 94 -7.16 -3.29 1.78
C SER A 94 -8.05 -2.51 2.75
N HIS A 95 -8.86 -3.21 3.57
CA HIS A 95 -9.60 -2.57 4.66
C HIS A 95 -8.69 -1.92 5.70
N PHE A 96 -7.48 -2.47 5.89
CA PHE A 96 -6.48 -1.85 6.74
C PHE A 96 -5.92 -0.55 6.12
N GLY A 97 -5.72 -0.54 4.80
CA GLY A 97 -5.40 0.67 4.04
C GLY A 97 -6.47 1.76 4.23
N GLU A 98 -7.76 1.42 4.09
CA GLU A 98 -8.88 2.33 4.37
C GLU A 98 -8.81 2.91 5.79
N TYR A 99 -8.62 2.03 6.79
CA TYR A 99 -8.47 2.44 8.18
C TYR A 99 -7.29 3.42 8.36
N CYS A 100 -6.15 3.15 7.72
CA CYS A 100 -4.97 4.02 7.77
C CYS A 100 -5.10 5.33 6.96
N GLY A 101 -6.18 5.52 6.20
CA GLY A 101 -6.43 6.73 5.40
C GLY A 101 -6.11 6.62 3.91
N LEU A 102 -5.82 5.42 3.39
CA LEU A 102 -5.54 5.15 1.98
C LEU A 102 -6.83 4.84 1.19
N TYR A 103 -7.80 5.75 1.25
CA TYR A 103 -9.15 5.55 0.73
C TYR A 103 -9.21 5.24 -0.76
N LYS A 104 -8.36 5.85 -1.59
CA LYS A 104 -8.38 5.62 -3.04
C LYS A 104 -7.78 4.26 -3.42
N GLN A 105 -6.77 3.78 -2.69
CA GLN A 105 -6.27 2.41 -2.84
C GLN A 105 -7.38 1.40 -2.53
N TYR A 106 -8.11 1.62 -1.44
CA TYR A 106 -9.24 0.78 -1.05
C TYR A 106 -10.38 0.85 -2.08
N TYR A 107 -10.71 2.05 -2.57
CA TYR A 107 -11.71 2.26 -3.62
C TYR A 107 -11.44 1.40 -4.84
N PHE A 108 -10.24 1.50 -5.43
CA PHE A 108 -9.91 0.70 -6.61
C PHE A 108 -9.91 -0.80 -6.32
N THR A 109 -9.44 -1.21 -5.14
CA THR A 109 -9.50 -2.61 -4.73
C THR A 109 -10.93 -3.15 -4.70
N LYS A 110 -11.89 -2.36 -4.17
CA LYS A 110 -13.31 -2.74 -4.17
C LYS A 110 -13.94 -2.72 -5.56
N GLU A 111 -13.53 -1.82 -6.45
CA GLU A 111 -14.03 -1.83 -7.83
C GLU A 111 -13.49 -3.02 -8.64
N ILE A 112 -12.24 -3.43 -8.40
CA ILE A 112 -11.65 -4.65 -9.00
C ILE A 112 -12.39 -5.90 -8.53
N ASP A 113 -12.62 -6.04 -7.22
CA ASP A 113 -13.32 -7.19 -6.62
C ASP A 113 -14.73 -7.39 -7.21
N LYS A 114 -15.43 -6.29 -7.54
CA LYS A 114 -16.77 -6.34 -8.14
C LYS A 114 -16.78 -6.97 -9.53
N ILE A 115 -15.70 -6.87 -10.31
CA ILE A 115 -15.71 -7.26 -11.72
C ILE A 115 -14.84 -8.48 -12.02
N MET A 116 -13.89 -8.84 -11.16
CA MET A 116 -12.85 -9.81 -11.50
C MET A 116 -13.34 -11.21 -11.90
N ASP A 117 -14.47 -11.68 -11.35
CA ASP A 117 -15.06 -12.98 -11.74
C ASP A 117 -15.58 -12.99 -13.19
N THR A 118 -15.73 -11.82 -13.80
CA THR A 118 -16.23 -11.65 -15.19
C THR A 118 -15.11 -11.40 -16.20
N LEU A 119 -13.87 -11.23 -15.74
CA LEU A 119 -12.74 -10.89 -16.59
C LEU A 119 -12.23 -12.13 -17.32
N THR A 120 -11.79 -11.93 -18.56
CA THR A 120 -10.85 -12.85 -19.17
C THR A 120 -9.50 -12.80 -18.44
N ARG A 121 -8.68 -13.84 -18.59
CA ARG A 121 -7.31 -13.87 -18.04
C ARG A 121 -6.47 -12.67 -18.48
N GLN A 122 -6.60 -12.27 -19.75
CA GLN A 122 -5.90 -11.12 -20.29
C GLN A 122 -6.34 -9.82 -19.61
N GLU A 123 -7.65 -9.61 -19.47
CA GLU A 123 -8.20 -8.43 -18.79
C GLU A 123 -7.81 -8.39 -17.31
N PHE A 124 -7.77 -9.55 -16.63
CA PHE A 124 -7.29 -9.65 -15.25
C PHE A 124 -5.84 -9.19 -15.12
N VAL A 125 -4.96 -9.68 -16.00
CA VAL A 125 -3.55 -9.27 -16.05
C VAL A 125 -3.42 -7.76 -16.32
N GLU A 126 -4.14 -7.25 -17.31
CA GLU A 126 -4.09 -5.82 -17.66
C GLU A 126 -4.59 -4.92 -16.53
N LEU A 127 -5.70 -5.30 -15.88
CA LEU A 127 -6.29 -4.53 -14.79
C LEU A 127 -5.38 -4.51 -13.57
N LEU A 128 -4.85 -5.67 -13.15
CA LEU A 128 -3.93 -5.75 -12.02
C LEU A 128 -2.59 -5.07 -12.31
N SER A 129 -2.11 -5.11 -13.55
CA SER A 129 -0.89 -4.39 -13.95
C SER A 129 -1.08 -2.88 -13.87
N ALA A 130 -2.23 -2.35 -14.32
CA ALA A 130 -2.57 -0.94 -14.17
C ALA A 130 -2.71 -0.55 -12.69
N PHE A 131 -3.44 -1.34 -11.90
CA PHE A 131 -3.59 -1.07 -10.47
C PHE A 131 -2.24 -1.10 -9.74
N ARG A 132 -1.38 -2.06 -10.06
CA ARG A 132 0.00 -2.13 -9.54
C ARG A 132 0.80 -0.88 -9.87
N ALA A 133 0.71 -0.36 -11.09
CA ALA A 133 1.43 0.86 -11.48
C ALA A 133 0.94 2.08 -10.69
N TYR A 134 -0.37 2.20 -10.46
CA TYR A 134 -0.93 3.24 -9.59
C TYR A 134 -0.39 3.12 -8.15
N ILE A 135 -0.43 1.93 -7.55
CA ILE A 135 0.08 1.74 -6.18
C ILE A 135 1.58 1.96 -6.10
N ALA A 136 2.35 1.64 -7.14
CA ALA A 136 3.77 1.96 -7.20
C ALA A 136 4.02 3.47 -7.14
N ASN A 137 3.24 4.29 -7.86
CA ASN A 137 3.31 5.76 -7.76
C ASN A 137 2.98 6.24 -6.34
N VAL A 138 1.89 5.72 -5.74
CA VAL A 138 1.52 6.02 -4.35
C VAL A 138 2.69 5.70 -3.42
N ASN A 139 3.30 4.53 -3.56
CA ASN A 139 4.43 4.10 -2.75
C ASN A 139 5.62 5.06 -2.87
N VAL A 140 5.96 5.51 -4.07
CA VAL A 140 7.02 6.53 -4.27
C VAL A 140 6.72 7.81 -3.50
N TRP A 141 5.49 8.29 -3.52
CA TRP A 141 5.11 9.48 -2.75
C TRP A 141 5.10 9.25 -1.25
N VAL A 142 4.69 8.06 -0.80
CA VAL A 142 4.83 7.67 0.61
C VAL A 142 6.30 7.72 1.00
N PHE A 143 7.21 7.14 0.22
CA PHE A 143 8.66 7.23 0.46
C PHE A 143 9.16 8.68 0.46
N GLN A 144 8.65 9.54 -0.43
CA GLN A 144 9.05 10.95 -0.49
C GLN A 144 8.64 11.74 0.77
N TYR A 145 7.44 11.48 1.32
CA TYR A 145 6.90 12.25 2.44
C TYR A 145 7.05 11.58 3.80
N PHE A 146 7.43 10.30 3.85
CA PHE A 146 7.67 9.61 5.10
C PHE A 146 8.70 10.40 5.92
N PRO A 147 8.47 10.61 7.23
CA PRO A 147 9.30 11.48 8.05
C PRO A 147 10.60 10.78 8.47
N TRP A 148 11.48 10.49 7.51
CA TRP A 148 12.75 9.78 7.71
C TRP A 148 13.66 10.41 8.77
N GLY A 149 13.47 11.71 9.06
CA GLY A 149 14.14 12.39 10.16
C GLY A 149 13.95 11.71 11.52
N VAL A 150 12.87 10.94 11.72
CA VAL A 150 12.66 10.11 12.93
C VAL A 150 13.83 9.16 13.18
N GLY A 151 14.52 8.70 12.13
CA GLY A 151 15.68 7.81 12.24
C GLY A 151 16.84 8.40 13.05
N GLN A 152 16.94 9.72 13.17
CA GLN A 152 17.96 10.37 14.00
C GLN A 152 17.78 10.07 15.50
N ALA A 153 16.57 9.72 15.94
CA ALA A 153 16.31 9.27 17.31
C ALA A 153 16.69 7.79 17.55
N PHE A 154 16.93 7.02 16.48
CA PHE A 154 17.13 5.57 16.53
C PHE A 154 18.45 5.16 15.86
N MET A 155 19.54 5.78 16.28
CA MET A 155 20.88 5.43 15.79
C MET A 155 21.20 3.96 16.10
N ARG A 156 21.75 3.26 15.11
CA ARG A 156 22.24 1.89 15.28
C ARG A 156 23.35 1.88 16.34
N LYS A 157 23.16 1.06 17.37
CA LYS A 157 24.14 0.80 18.42
C LYS A 157 24.83 -0.52 18.14
N ASP A 158 26.15 -0.55 18.31
CA ASP A 158 26.94 -1.77 18.25
C ASP A 158 27.35 -2.21 19.66
N GLN A 159 28.05 -3.34 19.76
CA GLN A 159 28.51 -3.87 21.04
C GLN A 159 29.39 -2.86 21.80
N LYS A 160 30.28 -2.16 21.08
CA LYS A 160 31.20 -1.17 21.66
C LYS A 160 30.45 -0.04 22.38
N TYR A 161 29.37 0.48 21.78
CA TYR A 161 28.53 1.49 22.43
C TYR A 161 28.05 1.06 23.82
N TYR A 162 27.67 -0.22 23.98
CA TYR A 162 27.20 -0.73 25.27
C TYR A 162 28.32 -0.96 26.28
N GLU A 163 29.47 -1.43 25.82
CA GLU A 163 30.66 -1.60 26.67
C GLU A 163 31.15 -0.25 27.23
N GLU A 164 31.16 0.80 26.40
CA GLU A 164 31.48 2.16 26.82
C GLU A 164 30.47 2.68 27.85
N ALA A 165 29.16 2.48 27.62
CA ALA A 165 28.13 2.89 28.58
C ALA A 165 28.27 2.21 29.94
N LEU A 166 28.54 0.90 29.97
CA LEU A 166 28.77 0.14 31.21
C LEU A 166 30.01 0.61 31.96
N SER A 167 31.07 1.00 31.25
CA SER A 167 32.28 1.55 31.87
C SER A 167 32.03 2.86 32.62
N LEU A 168 31.12 3.70 32.11
CA LEU A 168 30.73 4.97 32.72
C LEU A 168 29.83 4.80 33.96
N CYS A 169 29.10 3.68 34.06
CA CYS A 169 28.26 3.39 35.24
C CYS A 169 29.04 2.78 36.40
N ASN A 170 30.25 2.26 36.17
CA ASN A 170 31.09 1.60 37.16
C ASN A 170 32.23 2.50 37.70
N GLY A 171 32.22 3.79 37.33
CA GLY A 171 33.20 4.80 37.76
C GLY A 171 32.70 5.73 38.86
#